data_AF-A0A7C2PX04-F1
#
_entry.id   AF-A0A7C2PX04-F1
#
_cell.length_a   1.000
_cell.length_b   1.000
_cell.length_c   1.000
_cell.angle_alpha   90.00
_cell.angle_beta   90.00
_cell.angle_gamma   90.00
#
_symmetry.space_group_name_H-M   'P 1'
#
loop_
_entity.id
_entity.type
_entity.pdbx_description
1 polymer ?
#
loop_
_entity_poly.entity_id
_entity_poly.type
_entity_poly.pdbx_seq_one_letter_code
_entity_poly.pdbx_strand_id
1 'polypeptide(L)'
;MTSQTTTTFSETYAAANVGTTVPFDAINEPGAYVCNWSGHLLRVPEDGVQQGRSPLVNIVGNEPLTVTKISNNPFITITKAKLIASNLDLGVNF
;
A
#
# COMPACT_ATOMS: atom_id res chain seq x y z
N MET A 1 7.79 42.72 1.41
CA MET A 1 8.36 41.53 0.75
C MET A 1 8.00 40.33 1.60
N THR A 2 6.89 39.66 1.26
CA THR A 2 6.35 38.53 2.03
C THR A 2 6.93 37.23 1.49
N SER A 3 7.84 36.62 2.25
CA SER A 3 8.46 35.33 1.92
C SER A 3 7.45 34.20 2.15
N GLN A 4 7.02 33.55 1.07
CA GLN A 4 6.25 32.32 1.14
C GLN A 4 7.18 31.18 1.54
N THR A 5 6.93 30.58 2.71
CA THR A 5 7.62 29.35 3.14
C THR A 5 7.00 28.18 2.40
N THR A 6 7.58 27.82 1.26
CA THR A 6 7.27 26.57 0.56
C THR A 6 7.67 25.41 1.47
N THR A 7 6.70 24.81 2.16
CA THR A 7 6.89 23.55 2.89
C THR A 7 7.14 22.46 1.86
N THR A 8 8.39 22.29 1.46
CA THR A 8 8.86 21.14 0.70
C THR A 8 8.67 19.92 1.59
N PHE A 9 7.58 19.18 1.37
CA PHE A 9 7.41 17.85 1.93
C PHE A 9 8.50 16.98 1.31
N SER A 10 9.60 16.79 2.03
CA SER A 10 10.70 15.94 1.64
C SER A 10 10.20 14.51 1.52
N GLU A 11 9.97 14.09 0.28
CA GLU A 11 9.68 12.73 -0.14
C GLU A 11 10.94 11.87 0.03
N THR A 12 11.34 11.62 1.27
CA THR A 12 12.27 10.54 1.63
C THR A 12 11.48 9.23 1.72
N TYR A 13 10.82 8.84 0.62
CA TYR A 13 10.31 7.48 0.43
C TYR A 13 11.26 6.79 -0.53
N ALA A 14 12.49 6.55 -0.07
CA ALA A 14 13.46 5.77 -0.82
C ALA A 14 12.87 4.36 -1.09
N ALA A 15 12.46 4.16 -2.35
CA ALA A 15 12.39 2.92 -3.13
C ALA A 15 12.47 1.57 -2.36
N ALA A 16 11.56 1.32 -1.43
CA ALA A 16 11.26 -0.04 -0.99
C ALA A 16 9.94 -0.48 -1.67
N ASN A 17 10.06 -1.18 -2.80
CA ASN A 17 9.03 -2.01 -3.45
C ASN A 17 7.65 -1.38 -3.73
N VAL A 18 7.52 -0.04 -3.83
CA VAL A 18 6.27 0.60 -4.26
C VAL A 18 6.04 0.34 -5.75
N GLY A 19 4.84 -0.13 -6.11
CA GLY A 19 4.47 -0.58 -7.45
C GLY A 19 4.69 -2.09 -7.67
N THR A 20 5.28 -2.80 -6.71
CA THR A 20 5.46 -4.26 -6.82
C THR A 20 4.15 -4.99 -6.54
N THR A 21 3.78 -5.89 -7.44
CA THR A 21 2.67 -6.83 -7.26
C THR A 21 3.18 -8.13 -6.66
N VAL A 22 2.57 -8.59 -5.57
CA VAL A 22 2.86 -9.87 -4.92
C VAL A 22 1.57 -10.62 -4.60
N PRO A 23 1.60 -11.95 -4.51
CA PRO A 23 0.49 -12.71 -3.93
C PRO A 23 0.18 -12.23 -2.50
N PHE A 24 -1.10 -12.21 -2.14
CA PHE A 24 -1.56 -11.81 -0.80
C PHE A 24 -0.87 -12.62 0.31
N ASP A 25 -0.69 -13.93 0.12
CA ASP A 25 -0.01 -14.83 1.06
C ASP A 25 1.51 -14.58 1.18
N ALA A 26 2.09 -13.85 0.21
CA ALA A 26 3.52 -13.55 0.17
C ALA A 26 3.86 -12.17 0.75
N ILE A 27 2.89 -11.45 1.33
CA ILE A 27 3.14 -10.15 1.98
C ILE A 27 4.00 -10.38 3.22
N ASN A 28 5.23 -9.88 3.15
CA ASN A 28 6.24 -10.00 4.20
C ASN A 28 6.85 -8.63 4.58
N GLU A 29 6.26 -7.54 4.11
CA GLU A 29 6.68 -6.18 4.41
C GLU A 29 5.47 -5.37 4.91
N PRO A 30 5.67 -4.45 5.86
CA PRO A 30 4.62 -3.53 6.25
C PRO A 30 4.39 -2.48 5.17
N GLY A 31 3.15 -2.02 5.08
CA GLY A 31 2.76 -1.01 4.10
C GLY A 31 1.27 -0.95 3.80
N ALA A 32 0.93 -0.05 2.88
CA ALA A 32 -0.37 0.04 2.25
C ALA A 32 -0.32 -0.68 0.90
N TYR A 33 -1.30 -1.55 0.68
CA TYR A 33 -1.44 -2.38 -0.52
C TYR A 33 -2.83 -2.21 -1.11
N VAL A 34 -2.96 -2.38 -2.41
CA VAL A 34 -4.26 -2.40 -3.11
C VAL A 34 -4.50 -3.80 -3.62
N CYS A 35 -5.67 -4.35 -3.31
CA CYS A 35 -6.10 -5.64 -3.84
C CYS A 35 -6.48 -5.48 -5.31
N ASN A 36 -5.73 -6.09 -6.24
CA ASN A 36 -5.97 -5.92 -7.67
C ASN A 36 -7.33 -6.48 -8.11
N TRP A 37 -7.87 -7.45 -7.38
CA TRP A 37 -9.14 -8.11 -7.70
C TRP A 37 -10.38 -7.35 -7.25
N SER A 38 -10.29 -6.59 -6.15
CA SER A 38 -11.45 -5.89 -5.55
C SER A 38 -11.29 -4.38 -5.48
N GLY A 39 -10.08 -3.89 -5.70
CA GLY A 39 -9.69 -2.50 -5.53
C GLY A 39 -9.71 -2.02 -4.08
N HIS A 40 -9.71 -2.91 -3.09
CA HIS A 40 -9.71 -2.53 -1.67
C HIS A 40 -8.31 -2.10 -1.18
N LEU A 41 -8.28 -1.19 -0.20
CA LEU A 41 -7.05 -0.80 0.50
C LEU A 41 -6.78 -1.77 1.65
N LEU A 42 -5.68 -2.50 1.56
CA LEU A 42 -5.13 -3.31 2.64
C LEU A 42 -4.05 -2.50 3.38
N ARG A 43 -4.15 -2.47 4.71
CA ARG A 43 -3.18 -1.81 5.58
C ARG A 43 -2.49 -2.83 6.44
N VAL A 44 -1.18 -2.94 6.28
CA VAL A 44 -0.35 -3.93 6.95
C VAL A 44 0.62 -3.19 7.88
N PRO A 45 0.32 -3.12 9.20
CA PRO A 45 1.21 -2.51 10.18
C PRO A 45 2.47 -3.36 10.39
N GLU A 46 3.52 -2.77 10.95
CA GLU A 46 4.77 -3.47 11.30
C GLU A 46 4.55 -4.67 12.25
N ASP A 47 3.58 -4.56 13.17
CA ASP A 47 3.18 -5.64 14.08
C ASP A 47 2.53 -6.82 13.34
N GLY A 48 1.90 -6.55 12.19
CA GLY A 48 1.27 -7.56 11.33
C GLY A 48 2.25 -8.35 10.46
N VAL A 49 3.54 -8.00 10.49
CA VAL A 49 4.61 -8.56 9.64
C VAL A 49 5.73 -9.13 10.51
N GLN A 50 5.36 -9.89 11.54
CA GLN A 50 6.32 -10.73 12.26
C GLN A 50 6.29 -12.15 11.70
N GLN A 51 7.49 -12.69 11.44
CA GLN A 51 7.69 -14.06 10.97
C GLN A 51 6.94 -15.05 11.88
N GLY A 52 6.00 -15.81 11.31
CA GLY A 52 5.21 -16.80 12.04
C GLY A 52 3.82 -16.34 12.50
N ARG A 53 3.45 -15.07 12.28
CA ARG A 53 2.05 -14.63 12.33
C ARG A 53 1.59 -14.43 10.89
N SER A 54 0.95 -15.44 10.32
CA SER A 54 0.15 -15.24 9.10
C SER A 54 -0.74 -14.01 9.30
N PRO A 55 -0.96 -13.16 8.27
CA PRO A 55 -1.95 -12.10 8.39
C PRO A 55 -3.22 -12.71 8.98
N LEU A 56 -3.73 -12.14 10.08
CA LEU A 56 -4.92 -12.65 10.77
C LEU A 56 -6.15 -12.74 9.83
N VAL A 57 -6.04 -12.16 8.65
CA VAL A 57 -7.02 -12.13 7.58
C VAL A 57 -6.63 -13.17 6.54
N ASN A 58 -7.30 -14.32 6.55
CA ASN A 58 -7.20 -15.31 5.48
C ASN A 58 -8.26 -15.00 4.40
N ILE A 59 -7.82 -14.57 3.22
CA ILE A 59 -8.70 -14.32 2.08
C ILE A 59 -8.49 -15.48 1.11
N VAL A 60 -9.56 -16.22 0.82
CA VAL A 60 -9.53 -17.34 -0.14
C VAL A 60 -10.47 -16.98 -1.28
N GLY A 61 -9.96 -17.03 -2.51
CA GLY A 61 -10.69 -16.74 -3.73
C GLY A 61 -10.40 -17.79 -4.80
N ASN A 62 -11.24 -17.82 -5.84
CA ASN A 62 -11.05 -18.71 -6.99
C ASN A 62 -9.96 -18.22 -7.95
N GLU A 63 -9.57 -16.94 -7.85
CA GLU A 63 -8.60 -16.27 -8.69
C GLU A 63 -7.32 -15.94 -7.92
N PRO A 64 -6.17 -15.75 -8.61
CA PRO A 64 -4.92 -15.36 -7.96
C PRO A 64 -5.08 -14.02 -7.25
N LEU A 65 -5.11 -14.08 -5.91
CA LEU A 65 -5.22 -12.93 -5.02
C LEU A 65 -3.90 -12.15 -5.01
N THR A 66 -3.74 -11.23 -5.96
CA THR A 66 -2.54 -10.37 -6.07
C THR A 66 -2.78 -8.98 -5.51
N VAL A 67 -1.84 -8.51 -4.70
CA VAL A 67 -1.86 -7.17 -4.12
C VAL A 67 -0.69 -6.35 -4.65
N THR A 68 -0.90 -5.05 -4.84
CA THR A 68 0.14 -4.13 -5.26
C THR A 68 0.49 -3.18 -4.12
N LYS A 69 1.77 -3.09 -3.75
CA LYS A 69 2.22 -2.16 -2.70
C LYS A 69 2.17 -0.74 -3.24
N ILE A 70 1.43 0.14 -2.57
CA ILE A 70 1.32 1.56 -2.94
C ILE A 70 2.10 2.48 -1.99
N SER A 71 2.39 2.04 -0.77
CA SER A 71 3.24 2.81 0.16
C SER A 71 3.83 1.92 1.24
N ASN A 72 4.97 2.33 1.78
CA ASN A 72 5.54 1.74 2.99
C ASN A 72 4.81 2.18 4.27
N ASN A 73 4.06 3.29 4.21
CA ASN A 73 3.26 3.73 5.35
C ASN A 73 1.86 3.09 5.27
N PRO A 74 1.47 2.21 6.21
CA PRO A 74 0.14 1.60 6.23
C PRO A 74 -0.97 2.61 6.54
N PHE A 75 -0.64 3.77 7.12
CA PHE A 75 -1.58 4.80 7.55
C PHE A 75 -1.64 5.99 6.58
N ILE A 76 -1.27 5.81 5.30
CA ILE A 76 -1.48 6.87 4.30
C ILE A 76 -2.96 7.30 4.25
N THR A 77 -3.17 8.59 3.99
CA THR A 77 -4.52 9.13 3.80
C THR A 77 -5.17 8.53 2.56
N ILE A 78 -6.49 8.37 2.59
CA ILE A 78 -7.25 7.77 1.47
C ILE A 78 -7.01 8.57 0.18
N THR A 79 -7.05 9.90 0.25
CA THR A 79 -6.80 10.77 -0.91
C THR A 79 -5.43 10.50 -1.54
N LYS A 80 -4.38 10.34 -0.72
CA LYS A 80 -3.03 10.03 -1.21
C LYS A 80 -2.95 8.61 -1.77
N ALA A 81 -3.61 7.65 -1.12
CA ALA A 81 -3.68 6.28 -1.59
C ALA A 81 -4.35 6.18 -2.98
N LYS A 82 -5.49 6.86 -3.18
CA LYS A 82 -6.16 6.93 -4.49
C LYS A 82 -5.27 7.57 -5.53
N LEU A 83 -4.60 8.68 -5.21
CA LEU A 83 -3.68 9.33 -6.13
C LEU A 83 -2.56 8.38 -6.59
N ILE A 84 -1.89 7.70 -5.67
CA ILE A 84 -0.80 6.77 -6.01
C ILE A 84 -1.33 5.57 -6.80
N ALA A 85 -2.45 4.98 -6.38
CA ALA A 85 -3.06 3.86 -7.07
C ALA A 85 -3.48 4.22 -8.51
N SER A 86 -4.04 5.42 -8.73
CA SER A 86 -4.34 5.92 -10.07
C SER A 86 -3.08 6.16 -10.92
N ASN A 87 -1.97 6.60 -10.32
CA ASN A 87 -0.69 6.72 -11.05
C ASN A 87 -0.11 5.35 -11.44
N LEU A 88 -0.50 4.28 -10.75
CA LEU A 88 -0.09 2.90 -11.00
C LEU A 88 -1.12 2.13 -11.86
N ASP A 89 -2.14 2.82 -12.40
CA ASP A 89 -3.24 2.23 -13.18
C ASP A 89 -4.02 1.13 -12.43
N LEU A 90 -4.11 1.24 -11.10
CA LEU A 90 -4.82 0.29 -10.26
C LEU A 90 -6.28 0.70 -10.05
N GLY A 91 -7.20 -0.26 -10.14
CA GLY A 91 -8.60 -0.06 -9.78
C GLY A 91 -8.74 0.23 -8.28
N VAL A 92 -9.37 1.36 -7.93
CA VAL A 92 -9.62 1.77 -6.53
C VAL A 92 -11.11 1.73 -6.20
N ASN A 93 -11.45 1.13 -5.06
CA ASN A 93 -12.83 0.95 -4.60
C ASN A 93 -13.01 1.24 -3.09
N PHE A 94 -12.16 2.10 -2.53
CA PHE A 94 -12.19 2.59 -1.15
C PHE A 94 -12.07 4.12 -1.13
#